data_AF-F5LJC2-F1
#
_entry.id   AF-F5LJC2-F1
#
_cell.length_a   1.000
_cell.length_b   1.000
_cell.length_c   1.000
_cell.angle_alpha   90.00
_cell.angle_beta   90.00
_cell.angle_gamma   90.00
#
_symmetry.space_group_name_H-M   'P 1'
#
loop_
_entity.id
_entity.type
_entity.pdbx_description
1 polymer ?
#
loop_
_entity_poly.entity_id
_entity_poly.type
_entity_poly.pdbx_seq_one_letter_code
_entity_poly.pdbx_strand_id
1 'polypeptide(L)'
;MLKDLSFEEISKFFEELATKDTGRFQLSRIYGMAKTFLEQREKEEEIEKLIVNDYRSAVNTTIISEDLAVVEVEVRLNKTKEIAFYPVVDNKLIKESRNTFDEALLLGFCKKYNNEKYDSAIFNMLRMDLYMNRTVDES
;
A
#
# COMPACT_ATOMS: atom_id res chain seq x y z
N MET A 1 -21.17 -11.57 -3.54
CA MET A 1 -21.56 -12.92 -3.08
C MET A 1 -21.69 -13.06 -1.57
N LEU A 2 -20.78 -12.60 -0.69
CA LEU A 2 -21.12 -12.35 0.74
C LEU A 2 -21.60 -10.91 0.98
N LYS A 3 -21.02 -9.96 0.24
CA LYS A 3 -21.34 -8.52 0.25
C LYS A 3 -22.77 -8.14 -0.17
N ASP A 4 -23.54 -9.10 -0.67
CA ASP A 4 -24.93 -8.91 -1.12
C ASP A 4 -25.92 -9.59 -0.17
N LEU A 5 -25.43 -10.20 0.92
CA LEU A 5 -26.24 -10.89 1.92
C LEU A 5 -26.46 -9.97 3.13
N SER A 6 -27.66 -10.01 3.68
CA SER A 6 -27.96 -9.45 4.99
C SER A 6 -27.25 -10.24 6.10
N PHE A 7 -27.13 -9.63 7.28
CA PHE A 7 -26.48 -10.26 8.44
C PHE A 7 -27.08 -11.62 8.83
N GLU A 8 -28.40 -11.76 8.70
CA GLU A 8 -29.14 -12.99 8.97
C GLU A 8 -28.85 -14.08 7.93
N GLU A 9 -28.71 -13.68 6.65
CA GLU A 9 -28.37 -14.59 5.55
C GLU A 9 -26.91 -15.04 5.61
N ILE A 10 -26.00 -14.21 6.12
CA ILE A 10 -24.62 -14.59 6.38
C ILE A 10 -24.57 -15.74 7.39
N SER A 11 -25.28 -15.62 8.51
CA SER A 11 -25.30 -16.67 9.55
C SER A 11 -25.82 -17.99 9.00
N LYS A 12 -26.94 -17.95 8.26
CA LYS A 12 -27.50 -19.14 7.58
C LYS A 12 -26.53 -19.75 6.56
N PHE A 13 -25.84 -18.92 5.78
CA PHE A 13 -24.85 -19.40 4.81
C PHE A 13 -23.74 -20.21 5.49
N PHE A 14 -23.23 -19.76 6.63
CA PHE A 14 -22.19 -20.48 7.37
C PHE A 14 -22.71 -21.78 8.00
N GLU A 15 -23.94 -21.78 8.53
CA GLU A 15 -24.61 -22.98 9.05
C GLU A 15 -24.86 -24.03 7.96
N GLU A 16 -25.37 -23.60 6.81
CA GLU A 16 -25.59 -24.45 5.64
C GLU A 16 -24.29 -24.97 5.03
N LEU A 17 -23.20 -24.19 5.09
CA LEU A 17 -21.90 -24.68 4.69
C LEU A 17 -21.44 -25.79 5.63
N ALA A 18 -21.60 -25.64 6.94
CA ALA A 18 -21.10 -26.58 7.94
C ALA A 18 -21.74 -27.99 7.83
N THR A 19 -22.94 -28.09 7.27
CA THR A 19 -23.69 -29.35 7.12
C THR A 19 -23.40 -30.10 5.83
N LYS A 20 -22.69 -29.51 4.86
CA LYS A 20 -22.32 -30.15 3.59
C LYS A 20 -21.06 -31.00 3.75
N ASP A 21 -20.94 -32.07 2.95
CA ASP A 21 -19.80 -33.00 2.97
C ASP A 21 -18.44 -32.30 2.77
N THR A 22 -18.37 -31.30 1.87
CA THR A 22 -17.17 -30.47 1.63
C THR A 22 -17.16 -29.18 2.43
N GLY A 23 -18.16 -28.98 3.28
CA GLY A 23 -18.43 -27.76 4.04
C GLY A 23 -17.28 -27.30 4.90
N ARG A 24 -16.70 -28.23 5.66
CA ARG A 24 -15.56 -27.98 6.55
C ARG A 24 -14.34 -27.43 5.81
N PHE A 25 -14.06 -27.94 4.60
CA PHE A 25 -12.94 -27.46 3.79
C PHE A 25 -13.18 -26.04 3.27
N GLN A 26 -14.40 -25.74 2.83
CA GLN A 26 -14.76 -24.40 2.36
C GLN A 26 -14.74 -23.38 3.51
N LEU A 27 -15.24 -23.75 4.69
CA LEU A 27 -15.15 -22.93 5.90
C LEU A 27 -13.69 -22.66 6.30
N SER A 28 -12.86 -23.70 6.34
CA SER A 28 -11.43 -23.55 6.64
C SER A 28 -10.74 -22.58 5.69
N ARG A 29 -11.08 -22.61 4.39
CA ARG A 29 -10.58 -21.66 3.40
C ARG A 29 -11.06 -20.23 3.69
N ILE A 30 -12.34 -20.03 4.01
CA ILE A 30 -12.90 -18.71 4.33
C ILE A 30 -12.22 -18.13 5.58
N TYR A 31 -12.13 -18.91 6.65
CA TYR A 31 -11.45 -18.48 7.88
C TYR A 31 -9.96 -18.22 7.66
N GLY A 32 -9.29 -19.02 6.83
CA GLY A 32 -7.90 -18.79 6.43
C GLY A 32 -7.72 -17.44 5.73
N MET A 33 -8.58 -17.13 4.74
CA MET A 33 -8.56 -15.85 4.05
C MET A 33 -8.84 -14.68 4.99
N ALA A 34 -9.80 -14.83 5.91
CA ALA A 34 -10.11 -13.81 6.91
C ALA A 34 -8.93 -13.56 7.87
N LYS A 35 -8.25 -14.64 8.31
CA LYS A 35 -7.06 -14.54 9.15
C LYS A 35 -5.92 -13.81 8.45
N THR A 36 -5.61 -14.17 7.20
CA THR A 36 -4.58 -13.48 6.41
C THR A 36 -4.91 -12.00 6.20
N PHE A 37 -6.18 -11.68 5.97
CA PHE A 37 -6.62 -10.29 5.84
C PHE A 37 -6.42 -9.50 7.14
N LEU A 38 -6.76 -10.09 8.29
CA LEU A 38 -6.53 -9.47 9.60
C LEU A 38 -5.05 -9.23 9.86
N GLU A 39 -4.21 -10.24 9.64
CA GLU A 39 -2.75 -10.12 9.80
C GLU A 39 -2.16 -9.04 8.89
N GLN A 40 -2.68 -8.89 7.66
CA GLN A 40 -2.24 -7.85 6.74
C GLN A 40 -2.69 -6.46 7.21
N ARG A 41 -3.96 -6.32 7.63
CA ARG A 41 -4.50 -5.06 8.16
C ARG A 41 -3.78 -4.59 9.41
N GLU A 42 -3.46 -5.49 10.34
CA GLU A 42 -2.68 -5.16 11.53
C GLU A 42 -1.31 -4.57 11.16
N LYS A 43 -0.61 -5.16 10.18
CA LYS A 43 0.67 -4.63 9.68
C LYS A 43 0.52 -3.26 9.01
N GLU A 44 -0.54 -3.08 8.21
CA GLU A 44 -0.81 -1.80 7.55
C GLU A 44 -1.12 -0.72 8.60
N GLU A 45 -1.93 -1.01 9.62
CA GLU A 45 -2.21 -0.08 10.72
C GLU A 45 -0.95 0.33 11.51
N GLU A 46 -0.02 -0.60 11.73
CA GLU A 46 1.27 -0.28 12.37
C GLU A 46 2.09 0.71 11.54
N ILE A 47 2.14 0.51 10.22
CA ILE A 47 2.84 1.39 9.28
C ILE A 47 2.15 2.76 9.21
N GLU A 48 0.82 2.79 9.13
CA GLU A 48 0.04 4.02 9.02
C GLU A 48 0.24 4.94 10.24
N LYS A 49 0.37 4.36 11.44
CA LYS A 49 0.69 5.11 12.67
C LYS A 49 2.02 5.87 12.59
N LEU A 50 2.97 5.44 11.77
CA LEU A 50 4.24 6.17 11.57
C LEU A 50 4.06 7.48 10.80
N ILE A 51 2.94 7.63 10.09
CA ILE A 51 2.67 8.74 9.18
C ILE A 51 1.68 9.75 9.76
N VAL A 52 0.67 9.25 10.48
CA VAL A 52 -0.43 10.07 11.01
C VAL A 52 0.12 11.24 11.82
N ASN A 53 -0.18 12.45 11.35
CA ASN A 53 0.17 13.71 11.99
C ASN A 53 -0.90 14.75 11.60
N ASP A 54 -0.90 15.93 12.23
CA ASP A 54 -1.97 16.94 12.07
C ASP A 54 -2.23 17.36 10.60
N TYR A 55 -1.24 17.19 9.72
CA TYR A 55 -1.28 17.56 8.31
C TYR A 55 -1.08 16.38 7.34
N ARG A 56 -1.05 15.14 7.84
CA ARG A 56 -0.83 13.92 7.04
C ARG A 56 -1.78 12.82 7.46
N SER A 57 -2.50 12.24 6.51
CA SER A 57 -3.31 11.04 6.71
C SER A 57 -2.96 9.98 5.68
N ALA A 58 -2.71 8.76 6.13
CA ALA A 58 -2.57 7.63 5.22
C ALA A 58 -3.89 7.38 4.48
N VAL A 59 -3.78 7.16 3.17
CA VAL A 59 -4.90 6.85 2.27
C VAL A 59 -4.86 5.36 1.93
N ASN A 60 -3.67 4.86 1.60
CA ASN A 60 -3.46 3.47 1.25
C ASN A 60 -2.01 3.05 1.59
N THR A 61 -1.85 1.80 2.01
CA THR A 61 -0.54 1.23 2.36
C THR A 61 -0.30 0.01 1.49
N THR A 62 0.82 0.00 0.76
CA THR A 62 1.25 -1.14 -0.05
C THR A 62 2.50 -1.75 0.57
N ILE A 63 2.35 -2.94 1.15
CA ILE A 63 3.48 -3.73 1.67
C ILE A 63 4.15 -4.46 0.50
N ILE A 64 5.45 -4.25 0.31
CA ILE A 64 6.24 -4.86 -0.78
C ILE A 64 7.02 -6.06 -0.26
N SER A 65 7.62 -5.93 0.93
CA SER A 65 8.29 -7.01 1.67
C SER A 65 8.18 -6.77 3.19
N GLU A 66 8.67 -7.69 4.01
CA GLU A 66 8.61 -7.58 5.48
C GLU A 66 9.21 -6.29 6.05
N ASP A 67 10.15 -5.70 5.32
CA ASP A 67 10.95 -4.53 5.70
C ASP A 67 10.78 -3.34 4.75
N LEU A 68 9.87 -3.42 3.77
CA LEU A 68 9.63 -2.34 2.80
C LEU A 68 8.14 -2.19 2.50
N ALA A 69 7.63 -0.98 2.69
CA ALA A 69 6.31 -0.56 2.28
C ALA A 69 6.34 0.83 1.65
N VAL A 70 5.31 1.15 0.89
CA VAL A 70 5.05 2.50 0.39
C VAL A 70 3.65 2.91 0.81
N VAL A 71 3.53 4.08 1.40
CA VAL A 71 2.26 4.63 1.86
C VAL A 71 1.88 5.83 1.02
N GLU A 72 0.66 5.80 0.50
CA GLU A 72 0.00 6.94 -0.12
C GLU A 72 -0.61 7.81 0.98
N VAL A 73 -0.28 9.10 0.96
CA VAL A 73 -0.59 10.03 2.04
C VAL A 73 -1.27 11.27 1.47
N GLU A 74 -2.43 11.61 2.01
CA GLU A 74 -3.03 12.93 1.81
C GLU A 74 -2.32 13.92 2.73
N VAL A 75 -1.64 14.89 2.13
CA VAL A 75 -0.96 15.99 2.80
C VAL A 75 -1.83 17.25 2.69
N ARG A 76 -2.14 17.87 3.84
CA ARG A 76 -2.92 19.10 3.91
C ARG A 76 -2.02 20.28 4.19
N LEU A 77 -1.75 21.11 3.18
CA LEU A 77 -0.97 22.33 3.30
C LEU A 77 -1.83 23.52 2.84
N ASN A 78 -1.97 24.56 3.65
CA ASN A 78 -2.61 25.83 3.24
C ASN A 78 -3.94 25.69 2.46
N LYS A 79 -4.83 24.80 2.92
CA LYS A 79 -6.14 24.46 2.31
C LYS A 79 -6.09 23.66 1.00
N THR A 80 -4.91 23.34 0.47
CA THR A 80 -4.77 22.36 -0.61
C THR A 80 -4.55 20.97 -0.05
N LYS A 81 -5.10 19.99 -0.76
CA LYS A 81 -4.89 18.56 -0.52
C LYS A 81 -4.02 18.04 -1.64
N GLU A 82 -2.89 17.45 -1.28
CA GLU A 82 -1.96 16.83 -2.24
C GLU A 82 -1.74 15.38 -1.84
N ILE A 83 -1.63 14.50 -2.83
CA ILE A 83 -1.25 13.11 -2.62
C ILE A 83 0.27 13.01 -2.76
N ALA A 84 0.90 12.39 -1.77
CA ALA A 84 2.33 12.14 -1.76
C ALA A 84 2.60 10.70 -1.29
N PHE A 85 3.67 10.11 -1.80
CA PHE A 85 4.05 8.73 -1.51
C PHE A 85 5.30 8.72 -0.61
N TYR A 86 5.25 7.97 0.48
CA TYR A 86 6.34 7.85 1.44
C TYR A 86 6.80 6.40 1.55
N PRO A 87 8.09 6.10 1.35
CA PRO A 87 8.62 4.79 1.67
C PRO A 87 8.78 4.60 3.17
N VAL A 88 8.54 3.38 3.62
CA VAL A 88 8.79 2.91 4.98
C VAL A 88 9.75 1.73 4.87
N VAL A 89 10.92 1.87 5.49
CA VAL A 89 12.01 0.88 5.44
C VAL A 89 12.35 0.47 6.87
N ASP A 90 12.43 -0.83 7.15
CA ASP A 90 12.71 -1.37 8.49
C ASP A 90 11.81 -0.74 9.58
N ASN A 91 10.51 -0.62 9.28
CA ASN A 91 9.51 0.02 10.14
C ASN A 91 9.83 1.48 10.51
N LYS A 92 10.57 2.20 9.64
CA LYS A 92 10.89 3.62 9.79
C LYS A 92 10.41 4.40 8.58
N LEU A 93 9.69 5.49 8.84
CA LEU A 93 9.27 6.42 7.80
C LEU A 93 10.48 7.17 7.22
N ILE A 94 10.66 7.09 5.91
CA ILE A 94 11.57 7.96 5.18
C ILE A 94 10.88 9.31 4.98
N LYS A 95 11.51 10.40 5.45
CA LYS A 95 10.90 11.74 5.45
C LYS A 95 10.75 12.35 4.05
N GLU A 96 11.51 11.85 3.09
CA GLU A 96 11.48 12.27 1.69
C GLU A 96 10.26 11.66 0.99
N SER A 97 9.34 12.52 0.55
CA SER A 97 8.16 12.10 -0.22
C SER A 97 8.41 12.14 -1.72
N ARG A 98 7.63 11.35 -2.47
CA ARG A 98 7.63 11.33 -3.94
C ARG A 98 6.24 11.58 -4.50
N ASN A 99 6.19 11.96 -5.77
CA ASN A 99 4.94 12.32 -6.44
C ASN A 99 4.21 11.08 -6.98
N THR A 100 4.92 9.99 -7.20
CA THR A 100 4.35 8.72 -7.68
C THR A 100 4.79 7.55 -6.80
N PHE A 101 4.01 6.48 -6.89
CA PHE A 101 4.32 5.21 -6.23
C PHE A 101 5.68 4.65 -6.67
N ASP A 102 5.95 4.60 -7.98
CA ASP A 102 7.19 4.04 -8.53
C ASP A 102 8.41 4.83 -8.06
N GLU A 103 8.29 6.16 -7.99
CA GLU A 103 9.34 7.01 -7.45
C GLU A 103 9.62 6.67 -5.97
N ALA A 104 8.57 6.52 -5.14
CA ALA A 104 8.74 6.16 -3.74
C ALA A 104 9.31 4.74 -3.54
N LEU A 105 8.92 3.80 -4.40
CA LEU A 105 9.42 2.43 -4.39
C LEU A 105 10.93 2.38 -4.60
N LEU A 106 11.43 3.11 -5.59
CA LEU A 106 12.85 3.17 -5.91
C LEU A 106 13.67 3.83 -4.82
N LEU A 107 13.16 4.93 -4.25
CA LEU A 107 13.76 5.55 -3.08
C LEU A 107 13.83 4.56 -1.90
N GLY A 108 12.74 3.83 -1.64
CA GLY A 108 12.68 2.80 -0.62
C GLY A 108 13.74 1.71 -0.82
N PHE A 109 13.89 1.21 -2.04
CA PHE A 109 14.94 0.25 -2.39
C PHE A 109 16.36 0.82 -2.18
N CYS A 110 16.61 2.06 -2.59
CA CYS A 110 17.91 2.69 -2.41
C CYS A 110 18.26 2.86 -0.93
N LYS A 111 17.30 3.28 -0.10
CA LYS A 111 17.48 3.43 1.35
C LYS A 111 17.69 2.07 2.03
N LYS A 112 16.92 1.05 1.65
CA LYS A 112 17.05 -0.33 2.18
C LYS A 112 18.44 -0.92 1.96
N TYR A 113 19.01 -0.75 0.77
CA TYR A 113 20.33 -1.31 0.42
C TYR A 113 21.49 -0.33 0.65
N ASN A 114 21.28 0.75 1.40
CA ASN A 114 22.29 1.79 1.70
C ASN A 114 23.00 2.34 0.45
N ASN A 115 22.23 2.44 -0.64
CA ASN A 115 22.67 2.77 -2.00
C ASN A 115 22.17 4.16 -2.41
N GLU A 116 22.21 5.12 -1.49
CA GLU A 116 21.67 6.48 -1.68
C GLU A 116 22.25 7.20 -2.91
N LYS A 117 23.48 6.85 -3.32
CA LYS A 117 24.14 7.41 -4.51
C LYS A 117 23.46 7.06 -5.83
N TYR A 118 22.72 5.95 -5.88
CA TYR A 118 22.05 5.48 -7.10
C TYR A 118 20.62 6.03 -7.25
N ASP A 119 20.06 6.57 -6.18
CA ASP A 119 18.70 7.11 -6.16
C ASP A 119 18.53 8.22 -7.19
N SER A 120 19.38 9.26 -7.12
CA SER A 120 19.36 10.37 -8.07
C SER A 120 19.66 9.95 -9.51
N ALA A 121 20.49 8.92 -9.72
CA ALA A 121 20.85 8.42 -11.05
C ALA A 121 19.67 7.67 -11.71
N ILE A 122 18.98 6.81 -10.95
CA ILE A 122 17.79 6.09 -11.41
C ILE A 122 16.64 7.07 -11.64
N PHE A 123 16.46 8.07 -10.76
CA PHE A 123 15.49 9.13 -10.96
C PHE A 123 15.73 9.95 -12.22
N ASN A 124 16.98 10.32 -12.50
CA ASN A 124 17.33 11.03 -13.72
C ASN A 124 17.05 10.18 -14.96
N MET A 125 17.31 8.86 -14.92
CA MET A 125 16.98 7.96 -16.02
C MET A 125 15.46 7.86 -16.27
N LEU A 126 14.64 7.68 -15.22
CA LEU A 126 13.18 7.55 -15.39
C LEU A 126 12.49 8.85 -15.82
N ARG A 127 13.07 10.01 -15.47
CA ARG A 127 12.60 11.31 -15.96
C ARG A 127 13.13 11.68 -17.34
N MET A 128 14.17 11.00 -17.85
CA MET A 128 14.63 11.21 -19.23
C MET A 128 13.55 10.79 -20.24
N ASP A 129 12.77 9.76 -19.94
CA ASP A 129 11.69 9.30 -20.81
C ASP A 129 10.59 10.37 -20.97
N LEU A 130 10.29 11.11 -19.90
CA LEU A 130 9.34 12.25 -19.92
C LEU A 130 9.90 13.46 -20.67
N TYR A 131 11.21 13.71 -20.59
CA TYR A 131 11.88 14.77 -21.35
C TYR A 131 11.95 14.46 -22.84
N MET A 132 12.24 13.20 -23.21
CA MET A 132 12.30 12.74 -24.61
C MET A 132 10.93 12.86 -25.29
N ASN A 133 9.84 12.57 -24.59
CA ASN A 133 8.49 12.70 -25.16
C ASN A 133 8.04 14.16 -25.35
N ARG A 134 8.51 15.11 -24.52
CA ARG A 134 8.24 16.55 -24.71
C ARG A 134 8.93 17.13 -25.95
N THR A 135 10.10 16.63 -26.29
CA THR A 135 10.84 17.10 -27.47
C THR A 135 10.29 16.61 -28.80
N VAL A 136 9.37 15.64 -28.80
CA VAL A 136 8.74 15.12 -30.02
C VAL A 136 7.43 15.86 -30.35
N ASP A 137 6.70 16.34 -29.33
CA ASP A 137 5.46 17.12 -29.51
C ASP A 137 5.71 18.60 -29.85
N GLU A 138 6.94 19.09 -29.72
CA GLU A 138 7.35 20.46 -30.09
C GLU A 138 8.07 20.55 -31.46
N SER A 139 8.00 19.50 -32.28
CA SER A 139 8.64 19.45 -33.62
C SER A 139 7.66 19.26 -34.77
#